data_AF-W5N2V8-F1
#
_entry.id   AF-W5N2V8-F1
#
_cell.length_a   1.000
_cell.length_b   1.000
_cell.length_c   1.000
_cell.angle_alpha   90.00
_cell.angle_beta   90.00
_cell.angle_gamma   90.00
#
_symmetry.space_group_name_H-M   'P 1'
#
loop_
_entity.id
_entity.type
_entity.pdbx_description
1 polymer ?
#
loop_
_entity_poly.entity_id
_entity_poly.type
_entity_poly.pdbx_seq_one_letter_code
_entity_poly.pdbx_strand_id
1 'polypeptide(L)'
;QYFTYGCCLVTNKKPSQVSITKVKQFEGSSSFVRRSQWTIDQLRQVNGIDPNRDCAEFDLVFDNTFDQWVAGSAGEKCTFVQILHHTCQRHIADRKPEFINCQSKLLGGNSILHSAADSVTSAVQKASQALNERGERLGRAEEKTGDMMNSAQQFAETAHKLAMKHKC
;
A
#
# COMPACT_ATOMS: atom_id res chain seq x y z
N GLN A 1 -1.65 19.63 -15.41
CA GLN A 1 -1.60 19.85 -13.95
C GLN A 1 -1.13 18.58 -13.24
N TYR A 2 -0.76 18.59 -11.95
CA TYR A 2 -0.48 17.35 -11.20
C TYR A 2 -1.00 17.43 -9.77
N PHE A 3 -1.37 16.29 -9.21
CA PHE A 3 -1.73 16.12 -7.81
C PHE A 3 -0.62 15.38 -7.06
N THR A 4 -0.43 15.71 -5.79
CA THR A 4 0.58 15.07 -4.93
C THR A 4 -0.13 14.32 -3.81
N TYR A 5 0.30 13.08 -3.56
CA TYR A 5 -0.28 12.22 -2.54
C TYR A 5 0.79 11.78 -1.54
N GLY A 6 0.44 11.80 -0.26
CA GLY A 6 1.24 11.24 0.83
C GLY A 6 0.70 9.86 1.18
N CYS A 7 1.54 8.82 1.07
CA CYS A 7 1.16 7.45 1.36
C CYS A 7 1.99 6.92 2.52
N CYS A 8 1.33 6.35 3.54
CA CYS A 8 2.00 5.53 4.55
C CYS A 8 1.88 4.05 4.13
N LEU A 9 3.02 3.40 3.89
CA LEU A 9 3.09 2.02 3.39
C LEU A 9 3.69 1.11 4.45
N VAL A 10 3.06 -0.04 4.69
CA VAL A 10 3.55 -1.10 5.58
C VAL A 10 3.75 -2.36 4.75
N THR A 11 4.92 -3.01 4.86
CA THR A 11 5.20 -4.25 4.12
C THR A 11 4.70 -5.49 4.89
N ASN A 12 4.20 -6.48 4.14
CA ASN A 12 3.70 -7.74 4.69
C ASN A 12 4.82 -8.75 5.04
N LYS A 13 6.08 -8.46 4.68
CA LYS A 13 7.23 -9.32 5.00
C LYS A 13 7.74 -9.01 6.41
N LYS A 14 8.27 -10.01 7.12
CA LYS A 14 8.92 -9.83 8.43
C LYS A 14 10.43 -9.65 8.27
N PRO A 15 11.07 -8.66 8.94
CA PRO A 15 10.43 -7.62 9.75
C PRO A 15 9.66 -6.62 8.87
N SER A 16 8.49 -6.17 9.37
CA SER A 16 7.65 -5.20 8.66
C SER A 16 8.42 -3.90 8.49
N GLN A 17 8.49 -3.42 7.26
CA GLN A 17 9.09 -2.14 6.92
C GLN A 17 7.99 -1.11 6.71
N VAL A 18 8.15 0.07 7.30
CA VAL A 18 7.20 1.17 7.16
C VAL A 18 7.89 2.34 6.49
N SER A 19 7.22 2.92 5.49
CA SER A 19 7.73 4.10 4.78
C SER A 19 6.64 5.12 4.50
N ILE A 20 7.02 6.39 4.49
CA ILE A 20 6.20 7.50 4.01
C ILE A 20 6.68 7.81 2.59
N THR A 21 5.76 7.79 1.62
CA THR A 21 6.09 8.00 0.21
C THR A 21 5.29 9.16 -0.35
N LYS A 22 5.99 10.07 -1.03
CA LYS A 22 5.40 11.17 -1.79
C LYS A 22 5.35 10.77 -3.26
N VAL A 23 4.14 10.71 -3.82
CA VAL A 23 3.93 10.39 -5.24
C VAL A 23 3.22 11.54 -5.94
N LYS A 24 3.46 11.69 -7.24
CA LYS A 24 2.72 12.60 -8.12
C LYS A 24 1.92 11.82 -9.13
N GLN A 25 0.70 12.25 -9.36
CA GLN A 25 -0.11 11.81 -10.48
C GLN A 25 -0.29 12.99 -11.44
N PHE A 26 0.06 12.78 -12.70
CA PHE A 26 -0.12 13.78 -13.74
C PHE A 26 -1.52 13.67 -14.34
N GLU A 27 -2.10 14.82 -14.64
CA GLU A 27 -3.40 14.91 -15.29
C GLU A 27 -3.43 14.09 -16.60
N GLY A 28 -4.50 13.32 -16.81
CA GLY A 28 -4.63 12.41 -17.95
C GLY A 28 -3.85 11.09 -17.82
N SER A 29 -3.05 10.91 -16.76
CA SER A 29 -2.32 9.67 -16.50
C SER A 29 -2.96 8.85 -15.37
N SER A 30 -3.08 7.55 -15.58
CA SER A 30 -3.40 6.57 -14.53
C SER A 30 -2.19 6.15 -13.69
N SER A 31 -0.99 6.61 -14.05
CA SER A 31 0.27 6.19 -13.43
C SER A 31 0.71 7.15 -12.32
N PHE A 32 1.30 6.59 -11.27
CA PHE A 32 1.91 7.36 -10.18
C PHE A 32 3.44 7.36 -10.30
N VAL A 33 4.05 8.52 -10.09
CA VAL A 33 5.51 8.71 -10.09
C VAL A 33 5.98 9.04 -8.69
N ARG A 34 6.84 8.19 -8.12
CA ARG A 34 7.48 8.42 -6.81
C ARG A 34 8.43 9.61 -6.88
N ARG A 35 8.34 10.51 -5.90
CA ARG A 35 9.23 11.68 -5.77
C ARG A 35 10.20 11.55 -4.63
N SER A 36 9.68 11.15 -3.47
CA SER A 36 10.47 10.97 -2.27
C SER A 36 9.93 9.79 -1.48
N GLN A 37 10.80 9.18 -0.70
CA GLN A 37 10.44 8.13 0.23
C GLN A 37 11.33 8.25 1.46
N TRP A 38 10.71 8.14 2.63
CA TRP A 38 11.39 8.15 3.92
C TRP A 38 10.99 6.90 4.69
N THR A 39 11.92 6.32 5.44
CA THR A 39 11.55 5.28 6.41
C THR A 39 10.85 5.92 7.59
N ILE A 40 9.98 5.18 8.28
CA ILE A 40 9.25 5.72 9.42
C ILE A 40 10.18 6.20 10.55
N ASP A 41 11.34 5.55 10.70
CA ASP A 41 12.35 5.87 11.72
C ASP A 41 13.02 7.24 11.51
N GLN A 42 12.97 7.76 10.28
CA GLN A 42 13.49 9.08 9.95
C GLN A 42 12.54 10.19 10.39
N LEU A 43 11.26 9.90 10.69
CA LEU A 43 10.31 10.90 11.12
C LEU A 43 10.65 11.35 12.55
N ARG A 44 10.79 12.67 12.72
CA ARG A 44 11.12 13.31 14.00
C ARG A 44 9.96 14.09 14.58
N GLN A 45 9.18 14.75 13.74
CA GLN A 45 8.07 15.57 14.21
C GLN A 45 6.95 15.63 13.17
N VAL A 46 5.72 15.68 13.65
CA VAL A 46 4.53 16.04 12.90
C VAL A 46 3.95 17.31 13.51
N ASN A 47 3.90 18.38 12.73
CA ASN A 47 3.36 19.67 13.16
C ASN A 47 1.95 19.85 12.60
N GLY A 48 0.94 19.91 13.48
CA GLY A 48 -0.44 20.18 13.10
C GLY A 48 -0.76 21.64 12.77
N ILE A 49 0.24 22.53 12.81
CA ILE A 49 0.16 23.99 12.59
C ILE A 49 -0.64 24.72 13.66
N ASP A 50 -1.93 24.46 13.77
CA ASP A 50 -2.84 25.12 14.71
C ASP A 50 -3.73 24.08 15.40
N PRO A 51 -3.59 23.89 16.73
CA PRO A 51 -4.38 22.93 17.49
C PRO A 51 -5.81 23.43 17.80
N ASN A 52 -6.11 24.71 17.56
CA ASN A 52 -7.40 25.33 17.89
C ASN A 52 -8.25 25.58 16.64
N ARG A 53 -7.63 25.60 15.47
CA ARG A 53 -8.30 25.83 14.19
C ARG A 53 -8.43 24.55 13.39
N ASP A 54 -9.57 24.39 12.72
CA ASP A 54 -9.73 23.36 11.70
C ASP A 54 -9.04 23.81 10.41
N CYS A 55 -7.87 23.24 10.13
CA CYS A 55 -7.05 23.57 8.96
C CYS A 55 -6.48 22.30 8.33
N ALA A 56 -6.27 22.30 7.02
CA ALA A 56 -5.74 21.17 6.26
C ALA A 56 -4.21 21.11 6.18
N GLU A 57 -3.52 22.11 6.75
CA GLU A 57 -2.07 22.27 6.70
C GLU A 57 -1.37 21.45 7.79
N PHE A 58 -0.25 20.83 7.46
CA PHE A 58 0.63 20.14 8.42
C PHE A 58 2.04 20.03 7.86
N ASP A 59 3.03 19.88 8.76
CA ASP A 59 4.42 19.65 8.37
C ASP A 59 4.92 18.29 8.87
N LEU A 60 5.79 17.69 8.07
CA LEU A 60 6.57 16.52 8.43
C LEU A 60 8.04 16.92 8.52
N VAL A 61 8.64 16.68 9.69
CA VAL A 61 10.06 16.88 9.92
C VAL A 61 10.72 15.50 10.00
N PHE A 62 11.68 15.27 9.12
CA PHE A 62 12.54 14.10 9.11
C PHE A 62 13.96 14.49 9.56
N ASP A 63 14.83 13.50 9.73
CA ASP A 63 16.24 13.71 10.11
C ASP A 63 16.96 14.83 9.35
N ASN A 64 16.81 14.85 8.03
CA ASN A 64 17.52 15.78 7.14
C ASN A 64 16.59 16.49 6.16
N THR A 65 15.28 16.44 6.38
CA THR A 65 14.30 16.95 5.42
C THR A 65 13.08 17.50 6.11
N PHE A 66 12.56 18.60 5.60
CA PHE A 66 11.30 19.20 5.99
C PHE A 66 10.35 19.15 4.80
N ASP A 67 9.09 18.76 5.01
CA ASP A 67 8.07 18.73 3.95
C ASP A 67 6.74 19.27 4.46
N GLN A 68 6.21 20.31 3.80
CA GLN A 68 4.96 20.98 4.13
C GLN A 68 3.84 20.45 3.25
N TRP A 69 2.69 20.21 3.85
CA TRP A 69 1.54 19.58 3.22
C TRP A 69 0.26 20.36 3.47
N VAL A 70 -0.62 20.32 2.46
CA VAL A 70 -2.00 20.77 2.55
C VAL A 70 -2.87 19.62 2.06
N ALA A 71 -3.66 19.03 2.96
CA ALA A 71 -4.63 18.01 2.60
C ALA A 71 -5.81 18.62 1.82
N GLY A 72 -6.65 17.78 1.18
CA GLY A 72 -7.86 18.26 0.51
C GLY A 72 -8.89 18.83 1.49
N SER A 73 -8.85 18.40 2.75
CA SER A 73 -9.67 18.89 3.84
C SER A 73 -9.00 18.70 5.21
N ALA A 74 -9.50 19.41 6.22
CA ALA A 74 -9.03 19.23 7.60
C ALA A 74 -9.35 17.83 8.15
N GLY A 75 -10.47 17.23 7.74
CA GLY A 75 -10.83 15.84 8.09
C GLY A 75 -9.88 14.79 7.49
N GLU A 76 -9.41 14.99 6.26
CA GLU A 76 -8.40 14.12 5.66
C GLU A 76 -7.04 14.24 6.34
N LYS A 77 -6.61 15.46 6.67
CA LYS A 77 -5.41 15.68 7.52
C LYS A 77 -5.55 14.94 8.85
N CYS A 78 -6.69 15.13 9.53
CA CYS A 78 -7.00 14.48 10.81
C CYS A 78 -6.80 12.96 10.72
N THR A 79 -7.43 12.34 9.72
CA THR A 79 -7.33 10.90 9.46
C THR A 79 -5.90 10.46 9.18
N PHE A 80 -5.16 11.19 8.32
CA PHE A 80 -3.79 10.86 7.98
C PHE A 80 -2.85 10.95 9.19
N VAL A 81 -2.90 12.05 9.94
CA VAL A 81 -2.08 12.28 11.14
C VAL A 81 -2.37 11.22 12.20
N GLN A 82 -3.64 10.85 12.37
CA GLN A 82 -4.07 9.76 13.25
C GLN A 82 -3.46 8.41 12.87
N ILE A 83 -3.58 8.00 11.59
CA ILE A 83 -2.99 6.75 11.09
C ILE A 83 -1.47 6.78 11.26
N LEU A 84 -0.83 7.90 10.94
CA LEU A 84 0.62 8.06 11.06
C LEU A 84 1.08 7.93 12.51
N HIS A 85 0.39 8.59 13.45
CA HIS A 85 0.66 8.48 14.88
C HIS A 85 0.62 7.01 15.33
N HIS A 86 -0.44 6.28 15.01
CA HIS A 86 -0.59 4.88 15.42
C HIS A 86 0.46 3.96 14.80
N THR A 87 0.79 4.23 13.54
CA THR A 87 1.86 3.51 12.85
C THR A 87 3.20 3.74 13.55
N CYS A 88 3.51 4.98 13.95
CA CYS A 88 4.71 5.30 14.73
C CYS A 88 4.70 4.60 16.09
N GLN A 89 3.57 4.63 16.81
CA GLN A 89 3.45 3.98 18.12
C GLN A 89 3.66 2.46 18.06
N ARG A 90 3.23 1.82 16.96
CA ARG A 90 3.33 0.37 16.77
C ARG A 90 4.69 -0.08 16.24
N HIS A 91 5.30 0.70 15.35
CA HIS A 91 6.47 0.25 14.59
C HIS A 91 7.79 0.89 15.02
N ILE A 92 7.77 2.02 15.74
CA ILE A 92 8.99 2.65 16.28
C ILE A 92 9.10 2.32 17.77
N ALA A 93 10.16 1.59 18.14
CA ALA A 93 10.42 1.20 19.53
C ALA A 93 11.12 2.31 20.34
N ASP A 94 12.13 2.95 19.76
CA ASP A 94 13.03 3.85 20.49
C ASP A 94 12.57 5.32 20.40
N ARG A 95 13.00 6.01 19.35
CA ARG A 95 12.86 7.47 19.23
C ARG A 95 11.60 7.82 18.46
N LYS A 96 10.46 7.76 19.17
CA LYS A 96 9.15 8.12 18.61
C LYS A 96 9.11 9.61 18.22
N PRO A 97 8.48 9.97 17.08
CA PRO A 97 8.33 11.36 16.66
C PRO A 97 7.38 12.13 17.57
N GLU A 98 7.64 13.43 17.71
CA GLU A 98 6.77 14.35 18.46
C GLU A 98 5.60 14.82 17.58
N PHE A 99 4.39 14.82 18.14
CA PHE A 99 3.21 15.37 17.49
C PHE A 99 2.85 16.67 18.19
N ILE A 100 3.16 17.80 17.56
CA ILE A 100 2.95 19.14 18.12
C ILE A 100 1.86 19.87 17.37
N ASN A 101 1.18 20.82 18.03
CA ASN A 101 0.09 21.62 17.44
C ASN A 101 -1.01 20.76 16.79
N CYS A 102 -1.13 19.50 17.18
CA CYS A 102 -2.24 18.63 16.80
C CYS A 102 -3.39 18.85 17.78
N GLN A 103 -4.61 18.93 17.28
CA GLN A 103 -5.81 18.90 18.13
C GLN A 103 -5.76 17.69 19.07
N SER A 104 -6.03 17.89 20.36
CA SER A 104 -5.95 16.84 21.40
C SER A 104 -6.84 15.62 21.10
N LYS A 105 -7.97 15.85 20.43
CA LYS A 105 -8.90 14.80 19.97
C LYS A 105 -8.28 13.88 18.91
N LEU A 106 -7.25 14.32 18.19
CA LEU A 106 -6.54 13.50 17.20
C LEU A 106 -5.74 12.38 17.86
N LEU A 107 -5.07 12.69 18.97
CA LEU A 107 -4.08 11.79 19.56
C LEU A 107 -4.65 10.93 20.70
N GLY A 108 -5.78 11.35 21.31
CA GLY A 108 -6.39 10.68 22.45
C GLY A 108 -7.53 9.69 22.15
N GLY A 109 -7.88 9.46 20.88
CA GLY A 109 -9.05 8.68 20.48
C GLY A 109 -8.76 7.25 20.05
N ASN A 110 -8.64 6.32 21.00
CA ASN A 110 -8.49 4.87 20.72
C ASN A 110 -9.73 4.25 20.02
N SER A 111 -10.87 4.95 19.98
CA SER A 111 -12.18 4.39 19.61
C SER A 111 -12.46 4.33 18.11
N ILE A 112 -12.01 5.30 17.30
CA ILE A 112 -12.30 5.30 15.85
C ILE A 112 -11.31 4.40 15.10
N LEU A 113 -10.06 4.37 15.54
CA LEU A 113 -9.00 3.62 14.86
C LEU A 113 -9.03 2.13 15.13
N HIS A 114 -9.54 1.65 16.28
CA HIS A 114 -9.76 0.21 16.44
C HIS A 114 -10.79 -0.28 15.41
N SER A 115 -11.93 0.39 15.31
CA SER A 115 -12.97 0.01 14.35
C SER A 115 -12.53 0.18 12.89
N ALA A 116 -11.78 1.24 12.55
CA ALA A 116 -11.24 1.41 11.21
C ALA A 116 -10.10 0.42 10.91
N ALA A 117 -9.21 0.13 11.87
CA ALA A 117 -8.12 -0.83 11.71
C ALA A 117 -8.64 -2.26 11.62
N ASP A 118 -9.66 -2.65 12.37
CA ASP A 118 -10.31 -3.95 12.25
C ASP A 118 -11.02 -4.07 10.89
N SER A 119 -11.69 -3.01 10.44
CA SER A 119 -12.31 -2.95 9.12
C SER A 119 -11.28 -3.07 7.99
N VAL A 120 -10.16 -2.34 8.08
CA VAL A 120 -9.07 -2.40 7.10
C VAL A 120 -8.34 -3.75 7.15
N THR A 121 -8.05 -4.28 8.34
CA THR A 121 -7.42 -5.60 8.51
C THR A 121 -8.31 -6.69 7.92
N SER A 122 -9.62 -6.62 8.18
CA SER A 122 -10.63 -7.50 7.59
C SER A 122 -10.69 -7.36 6.07
N ALA A 123 -10.66 -6.14 5.53
CA ALA A 123 -10.64 -5.89 4.10
C ALA A 123 -9.36 -6.42 3.43
N VAL A 124 -8.20 -6.22 4.07
CA VAL A 124 -6.89 -6.72 3.62
C VAL A 124 -6.85 -8.25 3.68
N GLN A 125 -7.39 -8.87 4.73
CA GLN A 125 -7.51 -10.32 4.84
C GLN A 125 -8.42 -10.89 3.75
N LYS A 126 -9.60 -10.28 3.51
CA LYS A 126 -10.51 -10.69 2.43
C LYS A 126 -9.87 -10.54 1.05
N ALA A 127 -9.18 -9.44 0.79
CA ALA A 127 -8.45 -9.24 -0.46
C ALA A 127 -7.35 -10.28 -0.63
N SER A 128 -6.60 -10.57 0.43
CA SER A 128 -5.54 -11.59 0.44
C SER A 128 -6.10 -12.99 0.19
N GLN A 129 -7.25 -13.32 0.79
CA GLN A 129 -7.96 -14.58 0.58
C GLN A 129 -8.46 -14.71 -0.86
N ALA A 130 -9.11 -13.67 -1.41
CA ALA A 130 -9.58 -13.67 -2.79
C ALA A 130 -8.44 -13.81 -3.81
N LEU A 131 -7.27 -13.22 -3.51
CA LEU A 131 -6.07 -13.40 -4.31
C LEU A 131 -5.53 -14.83 -4.24
N ASN A 132 -5.55 -15.46 -3.06
CA ASN A 132 -5.11 -16.85 -2.89
C ASN A 132 -6.03 -17.83 -3.63
N GLU A 133 -7.35 -17.68 -3.48
CA GLU A 133 -8.35 -18.50 -4.18
C GLU A 133 -8.23 -18.36 -5.70
N ARG A 134 -7.96 -17.14 -6.18
CA ARG A 134 -7.70 -16.90 -7.61
C ARG A 134 -6.40 -17.58 -8.06
N GLY A 135 -5.34 -17.53 -7.25
CA GLY A 135 -4.07 -18.21 -7.52
C GLY A 135 -4.24 -19.73 -7.65
N GLU A 136 -4.96 -20.36 -6.73
CA GLU A 136 -5.22 -21.81 -6.76
C GLU A 136 -6.07 -22.25 -7.95
N ARG A 137 -7.03 -21.42 -8.37
CA ARG A 137 -7.82 -21.67 -9.59
C ARG A 137 -6.97 -21.54 -10.84
N LEU A 138 -6.07 -20.55 -10.86
CA LEU A 138 -5.14 -20.35 -11.97
C LEU A 138 -4.19 -21.54 -12.10
N GLY A 139 -3.58 -21.99 -10.99
CA GLY A 139 -2.69 -23.15 -11.00
C GLY A 139 -3.35 -24.44 -11.51
N ARG A 140 -4.61 -24.70 -11.12
CA ARG A 140 -5.40 -25.83 -11.66
C ARG A 140 -5.71 -25.69 -13.14
N ALA A 141 -5.98 -24.46 -13.61
CA ALA A 141 -6.20 -24.22 -15.03
C ALA A 141 -4.90 -24.41 -15.83
N GLU A 142 -3.76 -23.97 -15.30
CA GLU A 142 -2.44 -24.16 -15.89
C GLU A 142 -2.06 -25.64 -15.99
N GLU A 143 -2.30 -26.44 -14.95
CA GLU A 143 -2.10 -27.89 -14.96
C GLU A 143 -2.94 -28.56 -16.05
N LYS A 144 -4.25 -28.26 -16.09
CA LYS A 144 -5.15 -28.81 -17.12
C LYS A 144 -4.75 -28.41 -18.54
N THR A 145 -4.27 -27.18 -18.72
CA THR A 145 -3.76 -26.72 -20.02
C THR A 145 -2.44 -27.43 -20.37
N GLY A 146 -1.57 -27.68 -19.40
CA GLY A 146 -0.35 -28.48 -19.57
C GLY A 146 -0.63 -29.90 -20.05
N ASP A 147 -1.58 -30.59 -19.42
CA ASP A 147 -1.99 -31.95 -19.83
C ASP A 147 -2.57 -31.97 -21.24
N MET A 148 -3.39 -30.97 -21.57
CA MET A 148 -4.00 -30.86 -22.89
C MET A 148 -2.97 -30.55 -23.97
N MET A 149 -1.99 -29.69 -23.66
CA MET A 149 -0.86 -29.41 -24.55
C MET A 149 -0.03 -30.68 -24.80
N ASN A 150 0.30 -31.43 -23.75
CA ASN A 150 1.02 -32.71 -23.89
C ASN A 150 0.23 -33.73 -24.74
N SER A 151 -1.08 -33.81 -24.54
CA SER A 151 -1.95 -34.70 -25.32
C SER A 151 -2.00 -34.29 -26.80
N ALA A 152 -2.11 -32.98 -27.07
CA ALA A 152 -2.09 -32.43 -28.43
C ALA A 152 -0.74 -32.67 -29.12
N GLN A 153 0.37 -32.57 -28.38
CA GLN A 153 1.71 -32.87 -28.86
C GLN A 153 1.81 -34.34 -29.31
N GLN A 154 1.37 -35.28 -28.47
CA GLN A 154 1.40 -36.72 -28.78
C GLN A 154 0.53 -37.05 -29.99
N PHE A 155 -0.65 -36.44 -30.09
CA PHE A 155 -1.51 -36.58 -31.26
C PHE A 155 -0.82 -36.09 -32.53
N ALA A 156 -0.23 -34.89 -32.49
CA ALA A 156 0.49 -34.30 -33.61
C ALA A 156 1.68 -35.16 -34.05
N GLU A 157 2.48 -35.68 -33.11
CA GLU A 157 3.60 -36.57 -33.40
C GLU A 157 3.14 -37.89 -34.04
N THR A 158 2.03 -38.46 -33.56
CA THR A 158 1.47 -39.70 -34.10
C THR A 158 0.94 -39.50 -35.51
N ALA A 159 0.18 -38.41 -35.74
CA ALA A 159 -0.31 -38.03 -37.06
C ALA A 159 0.86 -37.77 -38.03
N HIS A 160 1.92 -37.10 -37.57
CA HIS A 160 3.11 -36.85 -38.38
C HIS A 160 3.82 -38.16 -38.78
N LYS A 161 4.01 -39.08 -37.84
CA LYS A 161 4.59 -40.42 -38.12
C LYS A 161 3.75 -41.21 -39.13
N LEU A 162 2.43 -41.19 -39.00
CA LEU A 162 1.52 -41.84 -39.95
C LEU A 162 1.59 -41.20 -41.35
N ALA A 163 1.62 -39.87 -41.42
CA ALA A 163 1.75 -39.15 -42.68
C ALA A 163 3.08 -39.42 -43.39
N MET A 164 4.18 -39.62 -42.64
CA MET A 164 5.47 -40.00 -43.21
C MET A 164 5.51 -41.47 -43.65
N LYS A 165 4.76 -42.37 -43.00
CA LYS A 165 4.63 -43.77 -43.44
C LYS A 165 3.83 -43.96 -44.72
N HIS A 166 2.82 -43.12 -44.98
CA HIS A 166 1.98 -43.21 -46.19
C HIS A 166 2.49 -42.35 -47.36
N LYS A 167 3.71 -41.79 -47.25
CA LYS A 167 4.39 -41.03 -48.31
C LYS A 167 5.27 -41.91 -49.24
N CYS A 168 5.07 -43.23 -49.22
CA CYS A 168 5.68 -44.17 -50.17
C CYS A 168 4.66 -44.57 -51.24
#